data_AF-A0A6N7ZP02-F1
#
_entry.id   AF-A0A6N7ZP02-F1
#
_cell.length_a   1.000
_cell.length_b   1.000
_cell.length_c   1.000
_cell.angle_alpha   90.00
_cell.angle_beta   90.00
_cell.angle_gamma   90.00
#
_symmetry.space_group_name_H-M   'P 1'
#
loop_
_entity.id
_entity.type
_entity.pdbx_description
1 polymer ?
#
loop_
_entity_poly.entity_id
_entity_poly.type
_entity_poly.pdbx_seq_one_letter_code
_entity_poly.pdbx_strand_id
1 'polypeptide(L)'
;PIYAGNAIQTVKSNDAKKVVTFRTASFDAAGEGGSAAVETISVGDNPGLSEWVEDKVAESDRPELTSAGVVVSGGRGVGSEEDFKLIETLADKLGAAVGASRAAVDSGYAPNDWQVGQ
;
A
#
# COMPACT_ATOMS: atom_id res chain seq x y z
N PRO A 1 -4.71 -14.58 5.72
CA PRO A 1 -4.92 -14.43 7.19
C PRO A 1 -6.34 -13.92 7.46
N ILE A 2 -6.92 -14.31 8.58
CA ILE A 2 -8.23 -13.83 9.04
C ILE A 2 -8.09 -13.27 10.46
N TYR A 3 -9.11 -12.56 10.96
CA TYR A 3 -9.10 -11.93 12.28
C TYR A 3 -7.88 -11.01 12.52
N ALA A 4 -7.67 -10.03 11.64
CA ALA A 4 -6.53 -9.10 11.71
C ALA A 4 -5.15 -9.79 11.78
N GLY A 5 -5.02 -10.98 11.18
CA GLY A 5 -3.77 -11.74 11.15
C GLY A 5 -3.60 -12.76 12.28
N ASN A 6 -4.54 -12.80 13.24
CA ASN A 6 -4.45 -13.70 14.40
C ASN A 6 -4.67 -15.18 14.06
N ALA A 7 -5.23 -15.48 12.89
CA ALA A 7 -5.38 -16.85 12.42
C ALA A 7 -5.06 -17.00 10.94
N ILE A 8 -4.56 -18.18 10.58
CA ILE A 8 -4.28 -18.59 9.21
C ILE A 8 -5.33 -19.62 8.79
N GLN A 9 -6.01 -19.35 7.69
CA GLN A 9 -6.99 -20.25 7.11
C GLN A 9 -6.51 -20.72 5.74
N THR A 10 -6.54 -22.04 5.54
CA THR A 10 -6.31 -22.68 4.25
C THR A 10 -7.65 -23.04 3.64
N VAL A 11 -7.88 -22.66 2.38
CA VAL A 11 -9.12 -22.93 1.66
C VAL A 11 -8.87 -23.79 0.42
N LYS A 12 -9.86 -24.58 0.02
CA LYS A 12 -9.85 -25.36 -1.22
C LYS A 12 -11.16 -25.11 -1.97
N SER A 13 -11.05 -24.85 -3.27
CA SER A 13 -12.20 -24.74 -4.18
C SER A 13 -12.15 -25.85 -5.22
N ASN A 14 -13.31 -26.45 -5.49
CA ASN A 14 -13.52 -27.44 -6.53
C ASN A 14 -13.88 -26.79 -7.89
N ASP A 15 -13.97 -25.46 -7.96
CA ASP A 15 -14.36 -24.75 -9.17
C ASP A 15 -13.29 -24.88 -10.26
N ALA A 16 -13.73 -25.03 -11.51
CA ALA A 16 -12.82 -25.18 -12.64
C ALA A 16 -11.93 -23.95 -12.86
N LYS A 17 -12.46 -22.74 -12.62
CA LYS A 17 -11.72 -21.46 -12.71
C LYS A 17 -11.64 -20.82 -11.34
N LYS A 18 -10.49 -20.24 -11.01
CA LYS A 18 -10.21 -19.62 -9.70
C LYS A 18 -9.71 -18.21 -9.93
N VAL A 19 -10.40 -17.24 -9.34
CA VAL A 19 -9.94 -15.85 -9.27
C VAL A 19 -9.34 -15.67 -7.88
N VAL A 20 -8.05 -15.34 -7.82
CA VAL A 20 -7.30 -15.22 -6.57
C VAL A 20 -6.53 -13.92 -6.59
N THR A 21 -6.60 -13.17 -5.50
CA THR A 21 -5.78 -11.98 -5.27
C THR A 21 -4.66 -12.33 -4.30
N PHE A 22 -3.45 -11.87 -4.58
CA PHE A 22 -2.31 -12.03 -3.68
C PHE A 22 -2.01 -10.71 -2.98
N ARG A 23 -1.58 -10.80 -1.72
CA ARG A 23 -1.02 -9.63 -1.05
C ARG A 23 0.32 -9.31 -1.71
N THR A 24 0.53 -8.03 -2.02
CA THR A 24 1.80 -7.53 -2.57
C THR A 24 2.98 -7.92 -1.66
N ALA A 25 4.16 -8.13 -2.26
CA ALA A 25 5.38 -8.57 -1.58
C ALA A 25 5.30 -9.91 -0.81
N SER A 26 4.27 -10.74 -1.05
CA SER A 26 4.22 -12.10 -0.46
C SER A 26 5.06 -13.13 -1.23
N PHE A 27 5.54 -12.75 -2.41
CA PHE A 27 6.36 -13.58 -3.30
C PHE A 27 7.48 -12.72 -3.87
N ASP A 28 8.63 -13.34 -4.12
CA ASP A 28 9.72 -12.72 -4.85
C ASP A 28 9.31 -12.41 -6.30
N ALA A 29 9.89 -11.37 -6.87
CA ALA A 29 9.71 -11.06 -8.28
C ALA A 29 10.17 -12.24 -9.16
N ALA A 30 9.42 -12.52 -10.22
CA ALA A 30 9.88 -13.45 -11.24
C ALA A 30 11.12 -12.89 -11.95
N GLY A 31 12.00 -13.77 -12.43
CA GLY A 31 13.15 -13.36 -13.23
C GLY A 31 12.72 -12.71 -14.55
N GLU A 32 13.59 -11.87 -15.11
CA GLU A 32 13.36 -11.22 -16.40
C GLU A 32 13.56 -12.19 -17.58
N GLY A 33 12.86 -11.93 -18.69
CA GLY A 33 12.95 -12.70 -19.94
C GLY A 33 11.68 -13.49 -20.29
N GLY A 34 11.83 -14.47 -21.19
CA GLY A 34 10.73 -15.31 -21.69
C GLY A 34 10.36 -15.02 -23.15
N SER A 35 9.56 -15.91 -23.74
CA SER A 35 9.12 -15.84 -25.14
C SER A 35 7.60 -16.03 -25.27
N ALA A 36 6.85 -15.51 -24.29
CA ALA A 36 5.39 -15.57 -24.33
C ALA A 36 4.86 -14.80 -25.54
N ALA A 37 3.88 -15.38 -26.23
CA ALA A 37 3.22 -14.73 -27.35
C ALA A 37 2.42 -13.52 -26.85
N VAL A 38 2.50 -12.41 -27.57
CA VAL A 38 1.67 -11.22 -27.35
C VAL A 38 0.50 -11.30 -28.30
N GLU A 39 -0.71 -11.36 -27.75
CA GLU A 39 -1.96 -11.44 -28.53
C GLU A 39 -2.83 -10.21 -28.22
N THR A 40 -3.43 -9.64 -29.27
CA THR A 40 -4.44 -8.60 -29.11
C THR A 40 -5.81 -9.25 -28.89
N ILE A 41 -6.47 -8.88 -27.81
CA ILE A 41 -7.83 -9.32 -27.50
C ILE A 41 -8.80 -8.14 -27.60
N SER A 42 -10.04 -8.42 -28.02
CA SER A 42 -11.12 -7.44 -27.92
C SER A 42 -11.54 -7.29 -26.47
N VAL A 43 -11.62 -6.05 -25.99
CA VAL A 43 -12.23 -5.73 -24.69
C VAL A 43 -13.76 -5.89 -24.78
N GLY A 44 -14.38 -6.30 -23.67
CA GLY A 44 -15.84 -6.30 -23.56
C GLY A 44 -16.40 -4.88 -23.50
N ASP A 45 -17.72 -4.76 -23.62
CA ASP A 45 -18.41 -3.46 -23.55
C ASP A 45 -18.13 -2.75 -22.22
N ASN A 46 -17.79 -1.45 -22.29
CA ASN A 46 -17.63 -0.62 -21.10
C ASN A 46 -19.02 -0.14 -20.63
N PRO A 47 -19.47 -0.48 -19.42
CA PRO A 47 -20.77 -0.04 -18.92
C PRO A 47 -20.84 1.47 -18.60
N GLY A 48 -19.72 2.20 -18.66
CA GLY A 48 -19.68 3.66 -18.49
C GLY A 48 -20.01 4.14 -17.08
N LEU A 49 -19.85 3.28 -16.07
CA LEU A 49 -20.20 3.57 -14.68
C LEU A 49 -19.14 4.41 -13.94
N SER A 50 -17.92 4.45 -14.46
CA SER A 50 -16.83 5.27 -13.94
C SER A 50 -15.88 5.66 -15.07
N GLU A 51 -15.26 6.81 -14.95
CA GLU A 51 -14.21 7.28 -15.85
C GLU A 51 -12.96 7.67 -15.06
N TRP A 52 -11.80 7.51 -15.70
CA TRP A 52 -10.56 8.07 -15.18
C TRP A 52 -10.57 9.57 -15.45
N VAL A 53 -10.29 10.37 -14.41
CA VAL A 53 -10.28 11.84 -14.50
C VAL A 53 -8.84 12.35 -14.49
N GLU A 54 -8.08 12.03 -13.44
CA GLU A 54 -6.68 12.43 -13.28
C GLU A 54 -6.00 11.57 -12.21
N ASP A 55 -4.67 11.56 -12.24
CA ASP A 55 -3.84 11.00 -11.17
C ASP A 55 -3.38 12.14 -10.24
N LYS A 56 -3.77 12.07 -8.96
CA LYS A 56 -3.23 12.96 -7.91
C LYS A 56 -2.15 12.22 -7.14
N VAL A 57 -0.91 12.34 -7.59
CA VAL A 57 0.24 11.80 -6.86
C VAL A 57 0.68 12.82 -5.82
N ALA A 58 0.78 12.40 -4.56
CA ALA A 58 1.33 13.25 -3.51
C ALA A 58 2.82 13.52 -3.78
N GLU A 59 3.16 14.78 -4.08
CA GLU A 59 4.56 15.20 -4.21
C GLU A 59 5.16 15.37 -2.81
N SER A 60 6.33 14.79 -2.60
CA SER A 60 7.06 14.84 -1.34
C SER A 60 8.56 14.94 -1.63
N ASP A 61 9.24 15.85 -0.92
CA ASP A 61 10.71 15.94 -0.92
C ASP A 61 11.37 14.77 -0.16
N ARG A 62 10.57 14.02 0.61
CA ARG A 62 11.01 12.84 1.37
C ARG A 62 10.94 11.58 0.51
N PRO A 63 11.81 10.58 0.76
CA PRO A 63 11.75 9.30 0.08
C PRO A 63 10.35 8.69 0.15
N GLU A 64 9.95 8.01 -0.92
CA GLU A 64 8.68 7.31 -0.99
C GLU A 64 8.70 6.09 -0.04
N LEU A 65 7.59 5.85 0.65
CA LEU A 65 7.49 4.91 1.76
C LEU A 65 7.83 3.47 1.38
N THR A 66 7.45 3.03 0.17
CA THR A 66 7.73 1.67 -0.33
C THR A 66 9.17 1.46 -0.78
N SER A 67 9.93 2.54 -1.01
CA SER A 67 11.32 2.49 -1.49
C SER A 67 12.36 3.00 -0.47
N ALA A 68 11.92 3.59 0.63
CA ALA A 68 12.80 4.16 1.63
C ALA A 68 13.61 3.10 2.41
N GLY A 69 14.92 3.32 2.54
CA GLY A 69 15.79 2.45 3.36
C GLY A 69 15.60 2.61 4.86
N VAL A 70 15.06 3.76 5.29
CA VAL A 70 14.71 4.05 6.69
C VAL A 70 13.32 4.66 6.72
N VAL A 71 12.49 4.21 7.66
CA VAL A 71 11.13 4.73 7.89
C VAL A 71 11.00 5.10 9.36
N VAL A 72 10.56 6.33 9.64
CA VAL A 72 10.20 6.78 10.98
C VAL A 72 8.68 6.83 11.05
N SER A 73 8.08 6.00 11.90
CA SER A 73 6.63 5.85 11.96
C SER A 73 6.01 6.31 13.27
N GLY A 74 4.90 7.05 13.17
CA GLY A 74 4.06 7.47 14.27
C GLY A 74 2.79 6.63 14.38
N GLY A 75 2.20 6.58 15.58
CA GLY A 75 0.92 5.91 15.81
C GLY A 75 0.00 6.75 16.68
N ARG A 76 -1.18 6.23 17.02
CA ARG A 76 -2.15 6.94 17.89
C ARG A 76 -1.56 7.41 19.23
N GLY A 77 -0.52 6.73 19.73
CA GLY A 77 0.19 7.13 20.95
C GLY A 77 0.92 8.49 20.86
N VAL A 78 1.10 9.04 19.66
CA VAL A 78 1.63 10.39 19.44
C VAL A 78 0.67 11.47 19.98
N GLY A 79 -0.63 11.18 20.03
CA GLY A 79 -1.60 12.00 20.75
C GLY A 79 -2.30 13.06 19.89
N SER A 80 -1.64 13.67 18.92
CA SER A 80 -2.23 14.69 18.04
C SER A 80 -1.50 14.81 16.69
N GLU A 81 -2.11 15.51 15.74
CA GLU A 81 -1.44 15.95 14.49
C GLU A 81 -0.25 16.88 14.80
N GLU A 82 -0.38 17.73 15.81
CA GLU A 82 0.64 18.72 16.15
C GLU A 82 1.90 18.07 16.74
N ASP A 83 1.72 17.04 17.57
CA ASP A 83 2.83 16.22 18.09
C ASP A 83 3.43 15.32 17.01
N PHE A 84 2.70 15.04 15.92
CA PHE A 84 3.19 14.24 14.80
C PHE A 84 4.37 14.92 14.07
N LYS A 85 4.50 16.24 14.20
CA LYS A 85 5.67 17.00 13.72
C LYS A 85 6.99 16.49 14.28
N LEU A 86 7.00 15.84 15.45
CA LEU A 86 8.21 15.21 16.01
C LEU A 86 8.67 14.02 15.16
N ILE A 87 7.71 13.24 14.63
CA ILE A 87 7.98 12.10 13.74
C ILE A 87 8.58 12.59 12.43
N GLU A 88 7.99 13.63 11.85
CA GLU A 88 8.49 14.28 10.64
C GLU A 88 9.90 14.85 10.84
N THR A 89 10.12 15.61 11.92
CA THR A 89 11.43 16.21 12.22
C THR A 89 12.53 15.15 12.37
N LEU A 90 12.20 14.01 12.97
CA LEU A 90 13.13 12.89 13.08
C LEU A 90 13.40 12.24 11.71
N ALA A 91 12.36 12.07 10.89
CA ALA A 91 12.51 11.55 9.53
C ALA A 91 13.41 12.44 8.68
N ASP A 92 13.21 13.76 8.74
CA ASP A 92 14.01 14.75 8.00
C ASP A 92 15.49 14.69 8.40
N LYS A 93 15.78 14.57 9.70
CA LYS A 93 17.17 14.43 10.19
C LYS A 93 17.85 13.14 9.74
N LEU A 94 17.07 12.09 9.47
CA LEU A 94 17.57 10.79 9.06
C LEU A 94 17.53 10.59 7.54
N GLY A 95 16.97 11.55 6.78
CA GLY A 95 16.68 11.36 5.36
C GLY A 95 15.74 10.18 5.11
N ALA A 96 14.77 9.97 6.00
CA ALA A 96 13.87 8.83 6.03
C ALA A 96 12.48 9.18 5.49
N ALA A 97 11.70 8.16 5.12
CA ALA A 97 10.28 8.33 4.88
C ALA A 97 9.50 8.42 6.20
N VAL A 98 8.31 9.04 6.15
CA VAL A 98 7.39 9.16 7.29
C VAL A 98 6.28 8.14 7.15
N GLY A 99 6.08 7.32 8.18
CA GLY A 99 4.98 6.35 8.26
C GLY A 99 3.97 6.70 9.35
N ALA A 100 2.75 6.20 9.22
CA ALA A 100 1.68 6.34 10.20
C ALA A 100 0.93 5.02 10.37
N SER A 101 0.54 4.66 11.60
CA SER A 101 -0.37 3.54 11.79
C SER A 101 -1.80 3.92 11.38
N ARG A 102 -2.62 2.93 10.99
CA ARG A 102 -4.04 3.15 10.66
C ARG A 102 -4.78 3.95 11.74
N ALA A 103 -4.51 3.67 13.01
CA ALA A 103 -5.15 4.39 14.11
C ALA A 103 -4.77 5.88 14.17
N ALA A 104 -3.58 6.27 13.72
CA ALA A 104 -3.19 7.67 13.62
C ALA A 104 -3.90 8.36 12.44
N VAL A 105 -3.97 7.69 11.29
CA VAL A 105 -4.67 8.17 10.08
C VAL A 105 -6.16 8.34 10.35
N ASP A 106 -6.82 7.33 10.92
CA ASP A 106 -8.24 7.35 11.26
C ASP A 106 -8.56 8.45 12.31
N SER A 107 -7.57 8.83 13.13
CA SER A 107 -7.70 9.93 14.12
C SER A 107 -7.36 11.31 13.55
N GLY A 108 -6.98 11.39 12.27
CA GLY A 108 -6.61 12.63 11.59
C GLY A 108 -5.21 13.17 11.93
N TYR A 109 -4.32 12.36 12.50
CA TYR A 109 -2.98 12.81 12.90
C TYR A 109 -1.98 12.80 11.73
N ALA A 110 -2.29 12.04 10.68
CA ALA A 110 -1.44 11.86 9.50
C ALA A 110 -2.30 11.54 8.27
N PRO A 111 -1.84 11.88 7.05
CA PRO A 111 -2.54 11.55 5.81
C PRO A 111 -2.53 10.05 5.51
N ASN A 112 -3.47 9.60 4.66
CA ASN A 112 -3.59 8.19 4.30
C ASN A 112 -2.37 7.64 3.54
N ASP A 113 -1.70 8.50 2.76
CA ASP A 113 -0.51 8.14 2.00
C ASP A 113 0.67 7.71 2.89
N TRP A 114 0.66 8.09 4.16
CA TRP A 114 1.67 7.67 5.12
C TRP A 114 1.32 6.35 5.81
N GLN A 115 0.14 5.77 5.56
CA GLN A 115 -0.30 4.59 6.30
C GLN A 115 0.60 3.37 6.04
N VAL A 116 1.18 2.83 7.10
CA VAL A 116 1.93 1.56 7.10
C VAL A 116 1.10 0.48 7.77
N GLY A 117 0.88 -0.62 7.05
CA GLY A 117 0.07 -1.75 7.50
C GLY A 117 -1.20 -1.92 6.66
N GLN A 118 -2.01 -2.94 6.99
CA GLN A 118 -3.32 -3.14 6.36
C GLN A 118 -4.42 -2.32 7.06
#